data_AF-A0A560HH98-F1
#
_entry.id   AF-A0A560HH98-F1
#
_cell.length_a   1.000
_cell.length_b   1.000
_cell.length_c   1.000
_cell.angle_alpha   90.00
_cell.angle_beta   90.00
_cell.angle_gamma   90.00
#
_symmetry.space_group_name_H-M   'P 1'
#
loop_
_entity.id
_entity.type
_entity.pdbx_description
1 polymer ?
#
loop_
_entity_poly.entity_id
_entity_poly.type
_entity_poly.pdbx_seq_one_letter_code
_entity_poly.pdbx_strand_id
1 'polypeptide(L)'
;MKNLSYAVLATALILVSACFASHAADRQSGVAVARRMEVDVVINNTTANGNSWGGVPGALIVPGTSAMINLPSLAPSAVLCVMTRQKEKSCYGRRFNGDRRVHSPCAHSFDCSWSSIRMPEQPFALLILDEHMTGDKLVDVVLLGDRPLGENNPVRQQLDTAAREAAAELAPTILPWEMSRRQRAFQFFPLQSCLEGCSLRQSKIVIFMDD
;
A
#
# COMPACT_ATOMS: atom_id res chain seq x y z
N MET A 1 70.48 -51.25 -15.26
CA MET A 1 70.16 -50.08 -16.09
C MET A 1 68.67 -50.16 -16.39
N LYS A 2 67.84 -49.59 -15.50
CA LYS A 2 67.08 -48.34 -15.69
C LYS A 2 66.18 -48.35 -16.94
N ASN A 3 64.88 -48.56 -16.72
CA ASN A 3 63.77 -47.70 -17.17
C ASN A 3 62.52 -48.53 -17.40
N LEU A 4 61.52 -48.40 -16.52
CA LEU A 4 60.09 -48.55 -16.81
C LEU A 4 59.33 -48.44 -15.49
N SER A 5 58.80 -47.25 -15.17
CA SER A 5 57.64 -47.05 -14.28
C SER A 5 57.38 -45.55 -14.09
N TYR A 6 56.84 -44.89 -15.12
CA TYR A 6 56.24 -43.55 -15.02
C TYR A 6 54.87 -43.53 -15.72
N ALA A 7 54.04 -44.54 -15.46
CA ALA A 7 52.73 -44.66 -16.12
C ALA A 7 51.60 -45.13 -15.20
N VAL A 8 51.69 -44.89 -13.89
CA VAL A 8 50.60 -45.26 -12.94
C VAL A 8 50.15 -44.09 -12.05
N LEU A 9 50.74 -42.89 -12.18
CA LEU A 9 50.44 -41.75 -11.30
C LEU A 9 49.64 -40.62 -11.96
N ALA A 10 48.93 -40.90 -13.06
CA ALA A 10 48.15 -39.89 -13.80
C ALA A 10 46.63 -40.16 -13.84
N THR A 11 46.11 -41.09 -13.03
CA THR A 11 44.69 -41.49 -13.06
C THR A 11 44.04 -41.55 -11.68
N ALA A 12 44.54 -40.77 -10.72
CA ALA A 12 43.96 -40.67 -9.37
C ALA A 12 43.71 -39.22 -8.92
N LEU A 13 43.63 -38.26 -9.86
CA LEU A 13 43.44 -36.83 -9.54
C LEU A 13 42.29 -36.15 -10.30
N ILE A 14 41.32 -36.91 -10.83
CA ILE A 14 40.15 -36.34 -11.54
C ILE A 14 38.80 -36.72 -10.88
N LEU A 15 38.78 -37.59 -9.86
CA LEU A 15 37.51 -38.06 -9.26
C LEU A 15 37.20 -37.56 -7.83
N VAL A 16 38.00 -36.66 -7.26
CA VAL A 16 37.72 -36.09 -5.92
C VAL A 16 37.11 -34.67 -5.99
N SER A 17 37.15 -34.00 -7.15
CA SER A 17 36.53 -32.66 -7.33
C SER A 17 35.03 -32.68 -7.60
N ALA A 18 34.40 -33.85 -7.73
CA ALA A 18 32.96 -33.98 -8.02
C ALA A 18 32.10 -34.26 -6.78
N CYS A 19 32.67 -34.35 -5.56
CA CYS A 19 31.92 -34.58 -4.32
C CYS A 19 31.73 -33.34 -3.43
N PHE A 20 32.27 -32.17 -3.81
CA PHE A 20 32.08 -30.92 -3.05
C PHE A 20 31.16 -29.88 -3.72
N ALA A 21 30.47 -30.26 -4.81
CA ALA A 21 29.51 -29.39 -5.51
C ALA A 21 28.03 -29.74 -5.25
N SER A 22 27.76 -30.60 -4.25
CA SER A 22 26.41 -31.06 -3.91
C SER A 22 26.20 -31.15 -2.40
N HIS A 23 26.53 -30.08 -1.68
CA HIS A 23 25.81 -29.71 -0.46
C HIS A 23 25.26 -28.32 -0.77
N ALA A 24 24.05 -28.30 -1.31
CA ALA A 24 22.93 -27.75 -0.56
C ALA A 24 23.29 -26.31 -0.13
N ALA A 25 22.99 -25.29 -0.92
CA ALA A 25 21.60 -24.84 -1.03
C ALA A 25 20.84 -25.12 0.27
N ASP A 26 21.43 -24.74 1.40
CA ASP A 26 20.70 -24.47 2.61
C ASP A 26 19.88 -23.22 2.31
N ARG A 27 18.78 -23.46 1.60
CA ARG A 27 17.57 -22.68 1.76
C ARG A 27 17.34 -22.68 3.26
N GLN A 28 17.81 -21.62 3.91
CA GLN A 28 17.01 -21.01 4.95
C GLN A 28 15.66 -20.67 4.33
N SER A 29 14.82 -21.69 4.16
CA SER A 29 13.38 -21.58 4.32
C SER A 29 13.14 -21.34 5.81
N GLY A 30 13.77 -20.29 6.36
CA GLY A 30 13.17 -19.56 7.44
C GLY A 30 11.86 -19.12 6.84
N VAL A 31 10.77 -19.68 7.34
CA VAL A 31 9.45 -19.09 7.13
C VAL A 31 9.62 -17.67 7.63
N ALA A 32 9.83 -16.72 6.70
CA ALA A 32 9.89 -15.32 7.05
C ALA A 32 8.55 -15.04 7.72
N VAL A 33 8.57 -14.88 9.04
CA VAL A 33 7.37 -14.55 9.80
C VAL A 33 6.86 -13.28 9.15
N ALA A 34 5.66 -13.38 8.55
CA ALA A 34 5.08 -12.26 7.84
C ALA A 34 4.88 -11.14 8.87
N ARG A 35 5.72 -10.11 8.81
CA ARG A 35 5.64 -8.97 9.70
C ARG A 35 4.25 -8.38 9.59
N ARG A 36 3.69 -8.02 10.74
CA ARG A 36 2.40 -7.34 10.81
C ARG A 36 2.61 -5.89 11.21
N MET A 37 1.65 -5.05 10.85
CA MET A 37 1.62 -3.66 11.25
C MET A 37 0.21 -3.24 11.62
N GLU A 38 0.15 -2.24 12.47
CA GLU A 38 -1.03 -1.41 12.67
C GLU A 38 -0.83 -0.09 11.93
N VAL A 39 -1.90 0.40 11.33
CA VAL A 39 -1.91 1.68 10.63
C VAL A 39 -3.05 2.50 11.18
N ASP A 40 -2.72 3.67 11.71
CA ASP A 40 -3.65 4.71 12.07
C ASP A 40 -3.69 5.77 10.96
N VAL A 41 -4.88 6.22 10.62
CA VAL A 41 -5.13 7.25 9.61
C VAL A 41 -6.10 8.27 10.17
N VAL A 42 -5.66 9.53 10.21
CA VAL A 42 -6.51 10.69 10.48
C VAL A 42 -6.77 11.40 9.15
N ILE A 43 -8.01 11.45 8.70
CA ILE A 43 -8.43 12.11 7.47
C ILE A 43 -8.84 13.55 7.76
N ASN A 44 -8.40 14.49 6.92
CA ASN A 44 -8.76 15.90 7.04
C ASN A 44 -10.28 16.09 6.94
N ASN A 45 -10.84 17.10 7.60
CA ASN A 45 -12.29 17.38 7.56
C ASN A 45 -12.83 17.71 6.16
N THR A 46 -11.96 18.12 5.25
CA THR A 46 -12.30 18.49 3.87
C THR A 46 -11.42 17.76 2.87
N THR A 47 -11.96 17.54 1.67
CA THR A 47 -11.21 17.05 0.52
C THR A 47 -10.16 18.05 0.06
N ALA A 48 -9.24 17.65 -0.84
CA ALA A 48 -8.17 18.53 -1.33
C ALA A 48 -8.64 19.81 -2.03
N ASN A 49 -9.90 19.86 -2.49
CA ASN A 49 -10.51 21.05 -3.08
C ASN A 49 -11.37 21.86 -2.08
N GLY A 50 -11.34 21.52 -0.79
CA GLY A 50 -12.06 22.24 0.27
C GLY A 50 -13.52 21.80 0.48
N ASN A 51 -14.01 20.80 -0.24
CA ASN A 51 -15.37 20.28 -0.07
C ASN A 51 -15.47 19.34 1.13
N SER A 52 -16.69 19.09 1.61
CA SER A 52 -16.92 17.98 2.55
C SER A 52 -16.83 16.64 1.84
N TRP A 53 -16.50 15.56 2.57
CA TRP A 53 -16.40 14.21 1.99
C TRP A 53 -17.74 13.71 1.44
N GLY A 54 -18.85 14.03 2.13
CA GLY A 54 -20.22 13.75 1.69
C GLY A 54 -20.72 14.53 0.46
N GLY A 55 -19.94 15.48 -0.07
CA GLY A 55 -20.32 16.32 -1.22
C GLY A 55 -20.26 17.81 -0.91
N VAL A 56 -21.00 18.62 -1.68
CA VAL A 56 -21.11 20.05 -1.40
C VAL A 56 -21.83 20.20 -0.06
N PRO A 57 -21.26 20.89 0.95
CA PRO A 57 -22.06 21.38 2.06
C PRO A 57 -23.06 22.35 1.44
N GLY A 58 -24.29 21.88 1.26
CA GLY A 58 -25.31 22.59 0.52
C GLY A 58 -26.59 22.53 1.32
N ALA A 59 -27.20 23.68 1.51
CA ALA A 59 -28.58 23.77 1.89
C ALA A 59 -29.41 22.98 0.88
N LEU A 60 -30.02 21.87 1.32
CA LEU A 60 -31.11 21.31 0.54
C LEU A 60 -32.26 22.34 0.60
N ILE A 61 -32.47 23.09 -0.47
CA ILE A 61 -33.63 23.96 -0.60
C ILE A 61 -34.81 23.03 -0.82
N VAL A 62 -35.66 22.87 0.20
CA VAL A 62 -36.91 22.12 0.03
C VAL A 62 -37.80 22.93 -0.90
N PRO A 63 -38.15 22.43 -2.10
CA PRO A 63 -38.95 23.18 -3.06
C PRO A 63 -40.25 23.65 -2.42
N GLY A 64 -40.52 24.96 -2.48
CA GLY A 64 -41.69 25.58 -1.84
C GLY A 64 -41.48 26.06 -0.41
N THR A 65 -40.25 26.02 0.13
CA THR A 65 -39.92 26.61 1.44
C THR A 65 -38.62 27.43 1.38
N SER A 66 -38.44 28.33 2.35
CA SER A 66 -37.18 29.04 2.62
C SER A 66 -36.22 28.25 3.52
N ALA A 67 -36.51 26.97 3.80
CA ALA A 67 -35.70 26.15 4.69
C ALA A 67 -34.42 25.67 4.00
N MET A 68 -33.28 25.98 4.63
CA MET A 68 -31.97 25.46 4.27
C MET A 68 -31.60 24.34 5.25
N ILE A 69 -31.51 23.09 4.77
CA ILE A 69 -31.01 21.99 5.61
C ILE A 69 -29.49 21.97 5.55
N ASN A 70 -28.83 22.32 6.66
CA ASN A 70 -27.40 22.10 6.81
C ASN A 70 -27.14 20.60 6.96
N LEU A 71 -26.61 19.97 5.91
CA LEU A 71 -26.12 18.61 6.01
C LEU A 71 -24.81 18.63 6.81
N PRO A 72 -24.69 17.87 7.92
CA PRO A 72 -23.43 17.76 8.64
C PRO A 72 -22.35 17.25 7.70
N SER A 73 -21.09 17.66 7.92
CA SER A 73 -19.94 17.07 7.23
C SER A 73 -19.99 15.56 7.46
N LEU A 74 -20.28 14.80 6.40
CA LEU A 74 -20.30 13.35 6.49
C LEU A 74 -18.85 12.89 6.49
N ALA A 75 -18.39 12.39 7.64
CA ALA A 75 -17.11 11.74 7.75
C ALA A 75 -17.00 10.58 6.75
N PRO A 76 -15.80 10.34 6.19
CA PRO A 76 -15.58 9.28 5.22
C PRO A 76 -15.75 7.90 5.86
N SER A 77 -15.91 6.88 5.02
CA SER A 77 -15.89 5.47 5.43
C SER A 77 -14.61 4.82 4.95
N ALA A 78 -13.52 4.99 5.70
CA ALA A 78 -12.19 4.73 5.18
C ALA A 78 -11.90 3.23 4.93
N VAL A 79 -11.27 2.89 3.81
CA VAL A 79 -10.75 1.55 3.52
C VAL A 79 -9.25 1.67 3.25
N LEU A 80 -8.46 0.77 3.83
CA LEU A 80 -7.02 0.74 3.63
C LEU A 80 -6.65 -0.41 2.71
N CYS A 81 -6.02 -0.11 1.57
CA CYS A 81 -5.47 -1.11 0.68
C CYS A 81 -3.94 -1.08 0.71
N VAL A 82 -3.33 -2.25 0.83
CA VAL A 82 -1.89 -2.46 0.71
C VAL A 82 -1.58 -3.01 -0.67
N MET A 83 -0.56 -2.47 -1.34
CA MET A 83 -0.20 -2.87 -2.69
C MET A 83 1.30 -3.08 -2.84
N THR A 84 1.67 -4.17 -3.52
CA THR A 84 3.07 -4.49 -3.86
C THR A 84 3.48 -3.93 -5.23
N ARG A 85 4.78 -3.93 -5.50
CA ARG A 85 5.32 -3.57 -6.83
C ARG A 85 4.84 -4.50 -7.94
N GLN A 86 4.53 -5.75 -7.62
CA GLN A 86 4.01 -6.77 -8.52
C GLN A 86 2.50 -6.63 -8.76
N LYS A 87 1.89 -5.53 -8.30
CA LYS A 87 0.46 -5.21 -8.42
C LYS A 87 -0.47 -6.13 -7.63
N GLU A 88 0.07 -6.88 -6.68
CA GLU A 88 -0.75 -7.61 -5.72
C GLU A 88 -1.35 -6.61 -4.73
N LYS A 89 -2.65 -6.74 -4.46
CA LYS A 89 -3.38 -5.83 -3.58
C LYS A 89 -4.21 -6.57 -2.54
N SER A 90 -4.25 -6.04 -1.32
CA SER A 90 -5.07 -6.54 -0.22
C SER A 90 -5.75 -5.36 0.47
N CYS A 91 -7.08 -5.31 0.44
CA CYS A 91 -7.86 -4.24 1.06
C CYS A 91 -8.46 -4.70 2.39
N TYR A 92 -8.08 -4.01 3.46
CA TYR A 92 -8.52 -4.23 4.82
C TYR A 92 -9.78 -3.42 5.08
N GLY A 93 -10.79 -4.10 5.61
CA GLY A 93 -12.11 -3.52 5.83
C GLY A 93 -13.12 -3.74 4.72
N ARG A 94 -12.73 -4.38 3.61
CA ARG A 94 -13.67 -4.97 2.66
C ARG A 94 -13.74 -6.47 2.92
N ARG A 95 -14.74 -6.96 3.66
CA ARG A 95 -15.05 -8.41 3.60
C ARG A 95 -16.12 -8.62 2.54
N PHE A 96 -15.91 -9.57 1.64
CA PHE A 96 -16.97 -10.09 0.79
C PHE A 96 -17.55 -11.31 1.50
N ASN A 97 -18.79 -11.21 2.01
CA ASN A 97 -19.54 -12.38 2.44
C ASN A 97 -20.65 -12.62 1.41
N GLY A 98 -20.35 -13.43 0.38
CA GLY A 98 -21.21 -13.55 -0.80
C GLY A 98 -21.40 -12.18 -1.49
N ASP A 99 -22.65 -11.79 -1.71
CA ASP A 99 -23.02 -10.50 -2.34
C ASP A 99 -23.03 -9.30 -1.38
N ARG A 100 -22.80 -9.50 -0.08
CA ARG A 100 -22.78 -8.39 0.89
C ARG A 100 -21.35 -7.88 1.07
N ARG A 101 -21.12 -6.64 0.60
CA ARG A 101 -19.96 -5.83 0.98
C ARG A 101 -20.05 -5.57 2.48
N VAL A 102 -19.19 -6.21 3.26
CA VAL A 102 -18.99 -5.82 4.66
C VAL A 102 -18.22 -4.51 4.62
N HIS A 103 -18.86 -3.50 5.20
CA HIS A 103 -18.40 -2.13 5.29
C HIS A 103 -17.04 -2.02 5.96
N SER A 104 -16.33 -0.95 5.58
CA SER A 104 -15.21 -0.39 6.31
C SER A 104 -15.37 -0.53 7.84
N PRO A 105 -14.30 -0.90 8.60
CA PRO A 105 -14.30 -0.89 10.07
C PRO A 105 -14.41 0.54 10.64
N CYS A 106 -14.42 1.52 9.74
CA CYS A 106 -14.25 2.94 9.92
C CYS A 106 -15.42 3.73 9.32
N ALA A 107 -16.63 3.19 9.43
CA ALA A 107 -17.82 3.85 8.91
C ALA A 107 -18.01 5.22 9.56
N HIS A 108 -18.05 6.27 8.74
CA HIS A 108 -18.27 7.66 9.18
C HIS A 108 -17.29 8.15 10.26
N SER A 109 -15.99 7.90 10.08
CA SER A 109 -14.95 8.38 10.99
C SER A 109 -13.85 9.17 10.27
N PHE A 110 -13.32 10.19 10.95
CA PHE A 110 -12.09 10.87 10.53
C PHE A 110 -10.84 10.22 11.11
N ASP A 111 -10.97 9.33 12.09
CA ASP A 111 -9.87 8.68 12.80
C ASP A 111 -10.07 7.16 12.75
N CYS A 112 -9.04 6.47 12.28
CA CYS A 112 -9.18 5.11 11.77
C CYS A 112 -7.94 4.25 11.99
N SER A 113 -8.15 3.09 12.62
CA SER A 113 -7.08 2.14 12.90
C SER A 113 -7.36 0.78 12.25
N TRP A 114 -6.32 0.20 11.68
CA TRP A 114 -6.32 -1.17 11.14
C TRP A 114 -5.17 -1.95 11.75
N SER A 115 -5.49 -2.90 12.62
CA SER A 115 -4.51 -3.79 13.25
C SER A 115 -4.17 -5.01 12.38
N SER A 116 -3.02 -5.65 12.65
CA SER A 116 -2.67 -6.97 12.08
C SER A 116 -2.60 -7.00 10.55
N ILE A 117 -2.29 -5.87 9.92
CA ILE A 117 -2.07 -5.75 8.48
C ILE A 117 -0.81 -6.53 8.12
N ARG A 118 -0.91 -7.45 7.15
CA ARG A 118 0.28 -8.14 6.63
C ARG A 118 1.14 -7.14 5.87
N MET A 119 2.36 -6.91 6.36
CA MET A 119 3.34 -6.08 5.68
C MET A 119 3.92 -6.85 4.49
N PRO A 120 3.83 -6.32 3.27
CA PRO A 120 4.41 -6.94 2.09
C PRO A 120 5.92 -6.68 2.04
N GLU A 121 6.58 -7.29 1.06
CA GLU A 121 7.97 -6.93 0.74
C GLU A 121 8.07 -5.44 0.37
N GLN A 122 9.10 -4.79 0.89
CA GLN A 122 9.34 -3.37 0.66
C GLN A 122 10.08 -3.12 -0.67
N PRO A 123 9.85 -1.97 -1.34
CA PRO A 123 8.86 -0.95 -0.99
C PRO A 123 7.44 -1.32 -1.46
N PHE A 124 6.45 -0.74 -0.80
CA PHE A 124 5.02 -0.98 -1.07
C PHE A 124 4.20 0.31 -0.96
N ALA A 125 2.95 0.28 -1.40
CA ALA A 125 2.04 1.42 -1.32
C ALA A 125 0.90 1.14 -0.34
N LEU A 126 0.46 2.19 0.36
CA LEU A 126 -0.83 2.24 1.02
C LEU A 126 -1.75 3.17 0.23
N LEU A 127 -2.95 2.70 -0.08
CA LEU A 127 -4.02 3.48 -0.68
C LEU A 127 -5.13 3.61 0.36
N ILE A 128 -5.52 4.85 0.65
CA ILE A 128 -6.62 5.16 1.55
C ILE A 128 -7.80 5.57 0.68
N LEU A 129 -8.90 4.85 0.80
CA LEU A 129 -10.13 5.07 0.04
C LEU A 129 -11.24 5.51 0.99
N ASP A 130 -12.20 6.26 0.47
CA ASP A 130 -13.47 6.57 1.11
C ASP A 130 -14.55 5.76 0.41
N GLU A 131 -15.07 4.74 1.11
CA GLU A 131 -16.08 3.81 0.60
C GLU A 131 -17.43 4.51 0.47
N HIS A 132 -18.00 4.44 -0.74
CA HIS A 132 -19.34 4.96 -1.01
C HIS A 132 -20.13 4.02 -1.93
N MET A 133 -21.45 4.02 -1.79
CA MET A 133 -22.35 3.18 -2.57
C MET A 133 -22.22 3.39 -4.09
N THR A 134 -21.93 4.62 -4.52
CA THR A 134 -21.81 5.00 -5.94
C THR A 134 -20.41 4.81 -6.51
N GLY A 135 -19.45 4.37 -5.70
CA GLY A 135 -18.04 4.24 -6.08
C GLY A 135 -17.14 4.96 -5.09
N ASP A 136 -16.02 4.31 -4.78
CA ASP A 136 -15.05 4.80 -3.81
C ASP A 136 -14.32 6.04 -4.32
N LYS A 137 -13.93 6.91 -3.39
CA LYS A 137 -13.07 8.06 -3.66
C LYS A 137 -11.67 7.79 -3.13
N LEU A 138 -10.65 8.28 -3.81
CA LEU A 138 -9.28 8.21 -3.32
C LEU A 138 -9.06 9.33 -2.30
N VAL A 139 -8.76 8.98 -1.05
CA VAL A 139 -8.33 9.93 -0.03
C VAL A 139 -6.88 10.32 -0.32
N ASP A 140 -5.97 9.36 -0.19
CA ASP A 140 -4.53 9.54 -0.37
C ASP A 140 -3.84 8.24 -0.79
N VAL A 141 -2.60 8.39 -1.27
CA VAL A 141 -1.68 7.29 -1.51
C VAL A 141 -0.32 7.68 -0.94
N VAL A 142 0.31 6.74 -0.24
CA VAL A 142 1.70 6.86 0.22
C VAL A 142 2.50 5.66 -0.24
N LEU A 143 3.75 5.92 -0.61
CA LEU A 143 4.75 4.89 -0.91
C LEU A 143 5.68 4.76 0.29
N LEU A 144 5.95 3.53 0.70
CA LEU A 144 6.74 3.23 1.89
C LEU A 144 7.88 2.27 1.54
N GLY A 145 9.02 2.45 2.17
CA GLY A 145 10.15 1.53 2.05
C GLY A 145 11.13 1.65 3.20
N ASP A 146 12.20 0.88 3.15
CA ASP A 146 13.20 0.77 4.22
C ASP A 146 14.10 2.01 4.27
N ARG A 147 14.37 2.58 3.11
CA ARG A 147 15.25 3.71 2.89
C ARG A 147 14.64 4.72 1.93
N PRO A 148 15.04 5.99 2.02
CA PRO A 148 14.56 7.01 1.08
C PRO A 148 14.95 6.63 -0.36
N LEU A 149 13.99 6.73 -1.27
CA LEU A 149 14.20 6.58 -2.71
C LEU A 149 13.97 7.91 -3.42
N GLY A 150 14.98 8.37 -4.16
CA GLY A 150 14.88 9.57 -5.00
C GLY A 150 13.80 9.43 -6.08
N GLU A 151 13.26 10.55 -6.57
CA GLU A 151 12.15 10.56 -7.54
C GLU A 151 12.49 9.85 -8.86
N ASN A 152 13.75 9.89 -9.27
CA ASN A 152 14.25 9.23 -10.48
C ASN A 152 14.63 7.75 -10.27
N ASN A 153 14.41 7.19 -9.08
CA ASN A 153 14.72 5.80 -8.81
C ASN A 153 13.72 4.89 -9.54
N PRO A 154 14.17 3.91 -10.35
CA PRO A 154 13.28 3.07 -11.15
C PRO A 154 12.33 2.21 -10.31
N VAL A 155 12.75 1.79 -9.10
CA VAL A 155 11.91 1.05 -8.16
C VAL A 155 10.75 1.92 -7.68
N ARG A 156 11.04 3.18 -7.32
CA ARG A 156 10.01 4.15 -6.91
C ARG A 156 9.05 4.46 -8.06
N GLN A 157 9.55 4.69 -9.27
CA GLN A 157 8.72 4.98 -10.45
C GLN A 157 7.80 3.80 -10.83
N GLN A 158 8.29 2.57 -10.72
CA GLN A 158 7.46 1.37 -10.93
C GLN A 158 6.35 1.27 -9.90
N LEU A 159 6.68 1.47 -8.62
CA LEU A 159 5.68 1.43 -7.54
C LEU A 159 4.66 2.56 -7.67
N ASP A 160 5.11 3.77 -8.00
CA ASP A 160 4.25 4.94 -8.23
C ASP A 160 3.27 4.69 -9.39
N THR A 161 3.77 4.18 -10.53
CA THR A 161 2.93 3.78 -11.67
C THR A 161 1.91 2.71 -11.27
N ALA A 162 2.34 1.66 -10.58
CA ALA A 162 1.47 0.59 -10.10
C ALA A 162 0.37 1.14 -9.17
N ALA A 163 0.75 1.98 -8.20
CA ALA A 163 -0.20 2.60 -7.28
C ALA A 163 -1.21 3.51 -7.98
N ARG A 164 -0.80 4.24 -9.05
CA ARG A 164 -1.71 5.05 -9.85
C ARG A 164 -2.73 4.19 -10.58
N GLU A 165 -2.29 3.10 -11.19
CA GLU A 165 -3.18 2.16 -11.88
C GLU A 165 -4.19 1.55 -10.89
N ALA A 166 -3.73 1.11 -9.72
CA ALA A 166 -4.64 0.59 -8.69
C ALA A 166 -5.59 1.67 -8.16
N ALA A 167 -5.15 2.90 -7.98
CA ALA A 167 -6.02 4.00 -7.56
C ALA A 167 -7.08 4.33 -8.64
N ALA A 168 -6.73 4.24 -9.93
CA ALA A 168 -7.66 4.40 -11.03
C ALA A 168 -8.69 3.25 -11.12
N GLU A 169 -8.26 2.02 -10.85
CA GLU A 169 -9.12 0.84 -10.80
C GLU A 169 -10.07 0.87 -9.59
N LEU A 170 -9.55 1.14 -8.39
CA LEU A 170 -10.29 1.03 -7.13
C LEU A 170 -11.21 2.23 -6.87
N ALA A 171 -10.82 3.42 -7.31
CA ALA A 171 -11.56 4.66 -7.08
C ALA A 171 -11.62 5.50 -8.37
N PRO A 172 -12.31 5.02 -9.42
CA PRO A 172 -12.38 5.72 -10.70
C PRO A 172 -13.01 7.10 -10.52
N THR A 173 -12.54 8.07 -11.31
CA THR A 173 -13.02 9.46 -11.24
C THR A 173 -13.06 10.07 -12.62
N ILE A 174 -14.09 10.89 -12.86
CA ILE A 174 -14.23 11.72 -14.07
C ILE A 174 -14.03 13.21 -13.75
N LEU A 175 -13.79 13.55 -12.49
CA LEU A 175 -13.64 14.94 -12.05
C LEU A 175 -12.24 15.45 -12.46
N PRO A 176 -12.14 16.51 -13.30
CA PRO A 176 -10.85 16.94 -13.84
C PRO A 176 -9.82 17.31 -12.78
N TRP A 177 -10.25 17.97 -11.69
CA TRP A 177 -9.35 18.36 -10.60
C TRP A 177 -8.73 17.15 -9.89
N GLU A 178 -9.50 16.07 -9.73
CA GLU A 178 -9.04 14.84 -9.09
C GLU A 178 -8.09 14.08 -10.03
N MET A 179 -8.39 14.06 -11.34
CA MET A 179 -7.46 13.54 -12.34
C MET A 179 -6.12 14.29 -12.31
N SER A 180 -6.14 15.63 -12.28
CA SER A 180 -4.92 16.45 -12.17
C SER A 180 -4.18 16.22 -10.85
N ARG A 181 -4.89 16.07 -9.73
CA ARG A 181 -4.27 15.74 -8.42
C ARG A 181 -3.49 14.43 -8.49
N ARG A 182 -4.09 13.41 -9.13
CA ARG A 182 -3.53 12.07 -9.33
C ARG A 182 -2.43 11.98 -10.38
N GLN A 183 -2.08 13.06 -11.09
CA GLN A 183 -0.90 13.11 -11.96
C GLN A 183 0.38 13.45 -11.20
N ARG A 184 0.28 14.06 -10.00
CA ARG A 184 1.45 14.42 -9.20
C ARG A 184 2.08 13.18 -8.57
N ALA A 185 3.41 13.14 -8.43
CA ALA A 185 4.13 12.09 -7.71
C ALA A 185 3.52 11.82 -6.33
N PHE A 186 3.33 10.54 -5.99
CA PHE A 186 2.97 10.17 -4.63
C PHE A 186 4.15 10.39 -3.70
N GLN A 187 3.82 10.73 -2.45
CA GLN A 187 4.85 10.92 -1.43
C GLN A 187 5.47 9.57 -1.09
N PHE A 188 6.79 9.56 -0.97
CA PHE A 188 7.55 8.40 -0.55
C PHE A 188 8.19 8.70 0.80
N PHE A 189 7.96 7.84 1.78
CA PHE A 189 8.60 7.94 3.10
C PHE A 189 9.35 6.65 3.44
N PRO A 190 10.52 6.75 4.09
CA PRO A 190 11.05 5.63 4.85
C PRO A 190 10.03 5.22 5.92
N LEU A 191 9.81 3.93 6.10
CA LEU A 191 8.79 3.38 7.02
C LEU A 191 8.98 3.93 8.45
N GLN A 192 10.24 4.02 8.89
CA GLN A 192 10.60 4.57 10.20
C GLN A 192 10.18 6.02 10.40
N SER A 193 10.07 6.80 9.32
CA SER A 193 9.60 8.19 9.40
C SER A 193 8.10 8.28 9.72
N CYS A 194 7.34 7.21 9.50
CA CYS A 194 5.90 7.20 9.76
C CYS A 194 5.53 6.59 11.12
N LEU A 195 6.51 6.23 11.97
CA LEU A 195 6.25 5.81 13.35
C LEU A 195 5.77 6.96 14.23
N GLU A 196 6.27 8.18 13.99
CA GLU A 196 5.82 9.42 14.66
C GLU A 196 4.76 10.17 13.83
N GLY A 197 4.55 9.71 12.60
CA GLY A 197 3.49 10.10 11.71
C GLY A 197 3.95 10.83 10.46
N CYS A 198 3.36 10.46 9.33
CA CYS A 198 3.59 11.06 8.02
C CYS A 198 2.37 11.88 7.60
N SER A 199 2.58 13.16 7.30
CA SER A 199 1.53 14.05 6.79
C SER A 199 1.42 13.92 5.28
N LEU A 200 0.25 13.44 4.83
CA LEU A 200 -0.13 13.35 3.43
C LEU A 200 -0.94 14.60 3.04
N ARG A 201 -1.59 14.57 1.87
CA ARG A 201 -2.30 15.77 1.37
C ARG A 201 -3.67 15.95 2.01
N GLN A 202 -4.36 14.86 2.27
CA GLN A 202 -5.72 14.81 2.80
C GLN A 202 -5.83 13.97 4.06
N SER A 203 -4.70 13.48 4.57
CA SER A 203 -4.64 12.63 5.75
C SER A 203 -3.28 12.71 6.44
N LYS A 204 -3.21 12.22 7.68
CA LYS A 204 -1.99 11.87 8.39
C LYS A 204 -2.04 10.39 8.68
N ILE A 205 -0.91 9.70 8.55
CA ILE A 205 -0.80 8.29 8.93
C ILE A 205 0.21 8.10 10.04
N VAL A 206 -0.01 7.11 10.91
CA VAL A 206 0.96 6.60 11.88
C VAL A 206 1.03 5.09 11.71
N ILE A 207 2.24 4.51 11.74
CA ILE A 207 2.44 3.08 11.52
C ILE A 207 3.10 2.49 12.76
N PHE A 208 2.57 1.40 13.27
CA PHE A 208 3.17 0.62 14.34
C PHE A 208 3.55 -0.74 13.77
N MET A 209 4.75 -1.22 14.09
CA MET A 209 5.21 -2.54 13.67
C MET A 209 4.99 -3.52 14.81
N ASP A 210 4.38 -4.66 14.53
CA ASP A 210 4.30 -5.76 15.49
C ASP A 210 5.67 -6.45 15.53
N ASP A 211 6.27 -6.56 16.72
CA ASP A 211 7.55 -7.24 16.97
C ASP A 211 7.46 -8.78 16.76
#